data_AF-A0A9P5NYN1-F1
#
_entry.id   AF-A0A9P5NYN1-F1
#
_cell.length_a   1.000
_cell.length_b   1.000
_cell.length_c   1.000
_cell.angle_alpha   90.00
_cell.angle_beta   90.00
_cell.angle_gamma   90.00
#
_symmetry.space_group_name_H-M   'P 1'
#
loop_
_entity.id
_entity.type
_entity.pdbx_description
1 polymer ?
#
loop_
_entity_poly.entity_id
_entity_poly.type
_entity_poly.pdbx_seq_one_letter_code
_entity_poly.pdbx_strand_id
1 'polypeptide(L)'
;MLPRMPSDCWSAGVILYVMLSGSHPFDNEPRPSSGDWIGRSKEPRNIDGSGHGSLCMQTDIRVKEKIIYGEVEFFQDPWITLPDARSLVESLLIRDPSQRATVVAALDGEWISSEIEDLEALYRLKIAPV
;
A
#
# COMPACT_ATOMS: atom_id res chain seq x y z
N MET A 1 -23.30 9.72 -15.63
CA MET A 1 -22.78 8.98 -14.47
C MET A 1 -21.27 9.18 -14.47
N LEU A 2 -20.71 9.89 -13.48
CA LEU A 2 -19.26 9.97 -13.31
C LEU A 2 -18.77 8.60 -12.79
N PRO A 3 -17.72 8.00 -13.38
CA PRO A 3 -17.27 6.69 -12.98
C PRO A 3 -16.83 6.72 -11.52
N ARG A 4 -17.41 5.86 -10.69
CA ARG A 4 -17.10 5.71 -9.26
C ARG A 4 -15.68 5.17 -8.98
N MET A 5 -14.82 5.08 -9.98
CA MET A 5 -13.69 4.15 -10.00
C MET A 5 -12.27 4.68 -9.70
N PRO A 6 -12.02 5.87 -9.10
CA PRO A 6 -10.65 6.16 -8.70
C PRO A 6 -10.22 5.41 -7.43
N SER A 7 -11.12 5.22 -6.46
CA SER A 7 -10.73 4.78 -5.11
C SER A 7 -10.19 3.35 -5.07
N ASP A 8 -10.80 2.44 -5.82
CA ASP A 8 -10.46 1.02 -5.74
C ASP A 8 -9.09 0.74 -6.36
N CYS A 9 -8.76 1.41 -7.47
CA CYS A 9 -7.43 1.30 -8.09
C CYS A 9 -6.33 1.87 -7.18
N TRP A 10 -6.64 2.96 -6.46
CA TRP A 10 -5.71 3.48 -5.44
C TRP A 10 -5.50 2.48 -4.30
N SER A 11 -6.59 1.92 -3.75
CA SER A 11 -6.50 0.89 -2.71
C SER A 11 -5.72 -0.34 -3.18
N ALA A 12 -5.90 -0.76 -4.44
CA ALA A 12 -5.13 -1.84 -5.03
C ALA A 12 -3.64 -1.50 -5.10
N GLY A 13 -3.27 -0.27 -5.50
CA GLY A 13 -1.89 0.20 -5.49
C GLY A 13 -1.26 0.17 -4.09
N VAL A 14 -1.99 0.60 -3.05
CA VAL A 14 -1.51 0.55 -1.67
C VAL A 14 -1.30 -0.89 -1.21
N ILE A 15 -2.27 -1.77 -1.47
CA ILE A 15 -2.18 -3.19 -1.11
C ILE A 15 -1.00 -3.84 -1.84
N LEU A 16 -0.83 -3.56 -3.13
CA LEU A 16 0.28 -4.09 -3.91
C LEU A 16 1.63 -3.61 -3.38
N TYR A 17 1.75 -2.32 -3.02
CA TYR A 17 2.94 -1.79 -2.37
C TYR A 17 3.27 -2.55 -1.07
N VAL A 18 2.27 -2.79 -0.23
CA VAL A 18 2.44 -3.54 1.04
C VAL A 18 2.83 -4.98 0.79
N MET A 19 2.20 -5.66 -0.18
CA MET A 19 2.51 -7.06 -0.50
C MET A 19 3.94 -7.25 -0.99
N LEU A 20 4.47 -6.29 -1.76
CA LEU A 20 5.82 -6.38 -2.34
C LEU A 20 6.90 -5.92 -1.35
N SER A 21 6.69 -4.79 -0.66
CA SER A 21 7.72 -4.18 0.20
C SER A 21 7.62 -4.57 1.68
N GLY A 22 6.50 -5.16 2.11
CA GLY A 22 6.21 -5.42 3.53
C GLY A 22 6.00 -4.16 4.38
N SER A 23 6.02 -2.97 3.77
CA SER A 23 5.90 -1.68 4.44
C SER A 23 4.77 -0.86 3.81
N HIS A 24 4.13 0.01 4.58
CA HIS A 24 3.06 0.86 4.06
C HIS A 24 3.65 2.11 3.37
N PRO A 25 3.15 2.52 2.19
CA PRO A 25 3.76 3.57 1.36
C PRO A 25 3.82 4.96 2.02
N PHE A 26 3.04 5.18 3.08
CA PHE A 26 2.97 6.46 3.80
C PHE A 26 3.49 6.36 5.26
N ASP A 27 4.15 5.25 5.63
CA ASP A 27 4.63 4.96 6.99
C ASP A 27 6.11 5.33 7.21
N ASN A 28 6.57 6.49 6.71
CA ASN A 28 7.99 6.89 6.85
C ASN A 28 8.34 7.54 8.19
N GLU A 29 7.64 7.19 9.27
CA GLU A 29 8.06 7.63 10.60
C GLU A 29 8.92 6.54 11.22
N PRO A 30 10.13 6.84 11.74
CA PRO A 30 10.73 5.97 12.73
C PRO A 30 9.75 5.90 13.88
N ARG A 31 8.99 4.80 13.97
CA ARG A 31 8.32 4.45 15.22
C ARG A 31 9.40 4.54 16.29
N PRO A 32 9.18 5.24 17.42
CA PRO A 32 10.05 5.04 18.56
C PRO A 32 10.14 3.53 18.77
N SER A 33 11.36 3.02 18.66
CA SER A 33 11.69 1.59 18.59
C SER A 33 10.73 0.79 19.46
N SER A 34 10.09 -0.24 18.89
CA SER A 34 9.16 -1.14 19.57
C SER A 34 9.73 -1.80 20.85
N GLY A 35 11.00 -1.55 21.21
CA GLY A 35 11.59 -1.91 22.50
C GLY A 35 11.17 -1.04 23.69
N ASP A 36 10.62 0.17 23.52
CA ASP A 36 10.36 1.08 24.66
C ASP A 36 8.96 0.96 25.30
N TRP A 37 8.08 0.13 24.73
CA TRP A 37 6.76 -0.13 25.32
C TRP A 37 6.84 -1.06 26.56
N ILE A 38 7.97 -1.77 26.77
CA ILE A 38 8.24 -2.64 27.92
C ILE A 38 9.30 -1.98 28.82
N GLY A 39 9.09 -0.73 29.23
CA GLY A 39 10.07 -0.02 30.05
C GLY A 39 9.52 0.98 31.06
N ARG A 40 8.27 1.44 30.91
CA ARG A 40 7.67 2.42 31.83
C ARG A 40 6.69 1.79 32.81
N SER A 41 7.14 0.75 33.50
CA SER A 41 6.54 0.33 34.78
C SER A 41 7.43 0.80 35.91
N LYS A 42 7.39 2.09 36.22
CA LYS A 42 7.69 2.68 37.54
C LYS A 42 7.52 4.20 37.44
N GLU A 43 6.30 4.68 37.61
CA GLU A 43 6.03 5.85 38.46
C GLU A 43 4.54 5.86 38.84
N PRO A 44 4.22 6.28 40.08
CA PRO A 44 2.95 5.98 40.71
C PRO A 44 1.81 6.82 40.15
N ARG A 45 0.67 6.14 40.00
CA ARG A 45 -0.68 6.65 39.71
C ARG A 45 -0.91 8.11 40.15
N ASN A 46 -1.02 9.00 39.15
CA ASN A 46 -2.08 10.00 39.16
C ASN A 46 -3.07 9.56 38.08
N ILE A 47 -4.31 9.33 38.51
CA ILE A 47 -5.43 8.97 37.64
C ILE A 47 -6.04 10.27 37.15
N ASP A 48 -5.61 10.73 35.99
CA ASP A 48 -6.35 11.66 35.14
C ASP A 48 -6.59 10.97 33.79
N GLY A 49 -7.76 10.33 33.71
CA GLY A 49 -8.19 9.50 32.60
C GLY A 49 -8.51 10.29 31.34
N SER A 50 -7.49 10.76 30.61
CA SER A 50 -7.70 11.41 29.31
C SER A 50 -6.55 11.21 28.29
N GLY A 51 -5.70 10.20 28.46
CA GLY A 51 -4.50 10.03 27.63
C GLY A 51 -4.58 9.09 26.42
N HIS A 52 -5.63 8.26 26.29
CA HIS A 52 -5.62 7.17 25.31
C HIS A 52 -6.28 7.48 23.96
N GLY A 53 -7.13 8.52 23.89
CA GLY A 53 -7.79 8.95 22.65
C GLY A 53 -6.97 9.92 21.79
N SER A 54 -5.95 10.56 22.36
CA SER A 54 -5.19 11.62 21.67
C SER A 54 -4.15 11.08 20.70
N LEU A 55 -3.54 9.92 21.01
CA LEU A 55 -2.48 9.35 20.16
C LEU A 55 -3.05 8.77 18.86
N CYS A 56 -4.19 8.07 18.92
CA CYS A 56 -4.83 7.53 17.71
C CYS A 56 -5.33 8.64 16.78
N MET A 57 -5.84 9.76 17.35
CA MET A 57 -6.24 10.91 16.54
C MET A 57 -5.04 11.61 15.91
N GLN A 58 -3.91 11.72 16.63
CA GLN A 58 -2.69 12.31 16.08
C GLN A 58 -2.10 11.45 14.94
N THR A 59 -2.10 10.12 15.07
CA THR A 59 -1.65 9.21 14.01
C THR A 59 -2.54 9.27 12.79
N ASP A 60 -3.87 9.32 12.98
CA ASP A 60 -4.83 9.40 11.87
C ASP A 60 -4.71 10.70 11.08
N ILE A 61 -4.47 11.83 11.74
CA ILE A 61 -4.27 13.13 11.07
C ILE A 61 -3.00 13.09 10.21
N ARG A 62 -1.90 12.57 10.73
CA ARG A 62 -0.61 12.52 10.02
C ARG A 62 -0.65 11.57 8.82
N VAL A 63 -1.33 10.42 8.96
CA VAL A 63 -1.52 9.49 7.83
C VAL A 63 -2.38 10.14 6.74
N LYS A 64 -3.47 10.83 7.09
CA LYS A 64 -4.30 11.55 6.11
C LYS A 64 -3.52 12.63 5.37
N GLU A 65 -2.70 13.40 6.09
CA GLU A 65 -1.84 14.41 5.49
C GLU A 65 -0.86 13.79 4.49
N LYS A 66 -0.23 12.66 4.84
CA LYS A 66 0.69 11.96 3.93
C LYS A 66 -0.01 11.34 2.72
N ILE A 67 -1.22 10.83 2.86
CA ILE A 67 -2.00 10.36 1.71
C ILE A 67 -2.23 11.51 0.72
N ILE A 68 -2.50 12.72 1.23
CA ILE A 68 -2.80 13.89 0.39
C ILE A 68 -1.53 14.53 -0.20
N TYR A 69 -0.45 14.63 0.59
CA TYR A 69 0.74 15.42 0.25
C TYR A 69 2.06 14.65 0.23
N GLY A 70 2.11 13.47 0.86
CA GLY A 70 3.34 12.68 1.00
C GLY A 70 3.66 11.88 -0.26
N GLU A 71 4.92 11.88 -0.67
CA GLU A 71 5.40 11.12 -1.83
C GLU A 71 5.63 9.65 -1.48
N VAL A 72 5.41 8.77 -2.44
CA VAL A 72 5.68 7.33 -2.30
C VAL A 72 7.13 7.06 -2.67
N GLU A 73 7.82 6.28 -1.85
CA GLU A 73 9.25 6.01 -2.01
C GLU A 73 9.49 4.66 -2.71
N PHE A 74 10.29 4.65 -3.78
CA PHE A 74 10.59 3.45 -4.58
C PHE A 74 12.10 3.19 -4.75
N PHE A 75 12.94 3.70 -3.85
CA PHE A 75 14.40 3.68 -4.01
C PHE A 75 15.10 2.49 -3.32
N GLN A 76 14.35 1.55 -2.74
CA GLN A 76 14.87 0.37 -2.06
C GLN A 76 14.25 -0.91 -2.65
N ASP A 77 14.78 -2.07 -2.25
CA ASP A 77 14.19 -3.35 -2.59
C ASP A 77 12.73 -3.45 -2.11
N PRO A 78 11.84 -4.10 -2.88
CA PRO A 78 12.12 -4.82 -4.14
C PRO A 78 12.04 -3.94 -5.41
N TRP A 79 11.86 -2.62 -5.28
CA TRP A 79 11.53 -1.74 -6.41
C TRP A 79 12.65 -1.55 -7.44
N ILE A 80 13.90 -1.77 -7.02
CA ILE A 80 15.06 -1.78 -7.91
C ILE A 80 15.09 -3.06 -8.76
N THR A 81 14.65 -4.19 -8.19
CA THR A 81 14.68 -5.51 -8.85
C THR A 81 13.42 -5.81 -9.66
N LEU A 82 12.30 -5.10 -9.38
CA LEU A 82 11.01 -5.27 -10.05
C LEU A 82 10.53 -3.96 -10.71
N PRO A 83 11.16 -3.50 -11.82
CA PRO A 83 10.83 -2.23 -12.46
C PRO A 83 9.40 -2.20 -13.05
N ASP A 84 8.90 -3.33 -13.55
CA ASP A 84 7.54 -3.41 -14.10
C ASP A 84 6.49 -3.35 -13.00
N ALA A 85 6.74 -4.02 -11.86
CA ALA A 85 5.88 -3.95 -10.68
C ALA A 85 5.83 -2.53 -10.12
N ARG A 86 6.98 -1.87 -10.07
CA ARG A 86 7.10 -0.46 -9.69
C ARG A 86 6.24 0.43 -10.61
N SER A 87 6.38 0.28 -11.92
CA SER A 87 5.63 1.08 -12.91
C SER A 87 4.12 0.91 -12.76
N LEU A 88 3.66 -0.32 -12.50
CA LEU A 88 2.26 -0.61 -12.20
C LEU A 88 1.80 0.12 -10.93
N VAL A 89 2.53 0.00 -9.82
CA VAL A 89 2.17 0.64 -8.54
C VAL A 89 2.17 2.17 -8.66
N GLU A 90 3.16 2.75 -9.34
CA GLU A 90 3.21 4.20 -9.61
C GLU A 90 1.95 4.66 -10.37
N SER A 91 1.50 3.91 -11.38
CA SER A 91 0.31 4.25 -12.17
C SER A 91 -1.01 4.18 -11.36
N LEU A 92 -1.08 3.29 -10.36
CA LEU A 92 -2.24 3.12 -9.48
C LEU A 92 -2.28 4.17 -8.35
N LEU A 93 -1.10 4.64 -7.92
CA LEU A 93 -0.94 5.65 -6.87
C LEU A 93 -0.83 7.08 -7.41
N ILE A 94 -1.31 7.33 -8.63
CA ILE A 94 -1.45 8.70 -9.15
C ILE A 94 -2.53 9.44 -8.36
N ARG A 95 -2.17 10.61 -7.82
CA ARG A 95 -3.08 11.44 -7.01
C ARG A 95 -4.30 11.90 -7.78
N ASP A 96 -4.10 12.40 -9.00
CA ASP A 96 -5.20 12.85 -9.87
C ASP A 96 -6.00 11.63 -10.37
N PRO A 97 -7.27 11.48 -9.94
CA PRO A 97 -8.16 10.42 -10.39
C PRO A 97 -8.30 10.28 -11.91
N SER A 98 -8.16 11.39 -12.65
CA SER A 98 -8.32 11.41 -14.10
C SER A 98 -7.10 10.85 -14.85
N GLN A 99 -5.94 10.86 -14.19
CA GLN A 99 -4.68 10.35 -14.72
C GLN A 99 -4.35 8.95 -14.18
N ARG A 100 -5.05 8.52 -13.12
CA ARG A 100 -4.86 7.21 -12.48
C ARG A 100 -5.21 6.06 -13.42
N ALA A 101 -4.39 5.02 -13.39
CA ALA A 101 -4.66 3.80 -14.12
C ALA A 101 -6.03 3.21 -13.73
N THR A 102 -6.76 2.75 -14.73
CA THR A 102 -7.99 1.97 -14.53
C THR A 102 -7.63 0.50 -14.31
N VAL A 103 -8.58 -0.31 -13.84
CA VAL A 103 -8.39 -1.77 -13.72
C VAL A 103 -7.95 -2.38 -15.06
N VAL A 104 -8.52 -1.97 -16.18
CA VAL A 104 -8.15 -2.48 -17.51
C VAL A 104 -6.70 -2.13 -17.83
N ALA A 105 -6.33 -0.85 -17.68
CA ALA A 105 -4.96 -0.40 -17.94
C ALA A 105 -3.93 -1.08 -17.00
N ALA A 106 -4.32 -1.37 -15.76
CA ALA A 106 -3.48 -2.06 -14.79
C ALA A 106 -3.27 -3.55 -15.16
N LEU A 107 -4.31 -4.22 -15.68
CA LEU A 107 -4.23 -5.61 -16.14
C LEU A 107 -3.39 -5.75 -17.42
N ASP A 108 -3.33 -4.71 -18.25
CA ASP A 108 -2.49 -4.67 -19.45
C ASP A 108 -1.00 -4.34 -19.16
N GLY A 109 -0.63 -4.14 -17.89
CA GLY A 109 0.74 -3.85 -17.50
C GLY A 109 1.66 -5.08 -17.62
N GLU A 110 2.89 -4.87 -18.12
CA GLU A 110 3.90 -5.93 -18.36
C GLU A 110 4.08 -6.90 -17.19
N TRP A 111 4.02 -6.39 -15.95
CA TRP A 111 4.16 -7.20 -14.74
C TRP A 111 3.03 -8.22 -14.54
N ILE A 112 1.81 -7.91 -15.00
CA ILE A 112 0.65 -8.81 -14.93
C ILE A 112 0.54 -9.66 -16.19
N SER A 113 0.79 -9.07 -17.36
CA SER A 113 0.55 -9.71 -18.65
C SER A 113 1.67 -10.64 -19.10
N SER A 114 2.91 -10.48 -18.63
CA SER A 114 4.08 -11.24 -19.12
C SER A 114 3.93 -12.76 -19.00
N GLU A 115 3.30 -13.27 -17.94
CA GLU A 115 3.14 -14.72 -17.71
C GLU A 115 1.71 -15.23 -17.98
N ILE A 116 0.79 -14.37 -18.43
CA ILE A 116 -0.62 -14.72 -18.47
C ILE A 116 -0.92 -15.84 -19.46
N GLU A 117 -0.30 -15.85 -20.64
CA GLU A 117 -0.54 -16.85 -21.68
C GLU A 117 -0.08 -18.25 -21.23
N ASP A 118 1.09 -18.33 -20.61
CA ASP A 118 1.66 -19.57 -20.08
C ASP A 118 0.81 -20.11 -18.92
N LEU A 119 0.43 -19.24 -17.99
CA LEU A 119 -0.43 -19.60 -16.87
C LEU A 119 -1.81 -20.05 -17.33
N GLU A 120 -2.39 -19.39 -18.33
CA GLU A 120 -3.66 -19.80 -18.92
C GLU A 120 -3.57 -21.17 -19.60
N ALA A 121 -2.48 -21.44 -20.33
CA ALA A 121 -2.25 -22.74 -20.95
C ALA A 121 -2.17 -23.84 -19.89
N LEU A 122 -1.38 -23.62 -18.82
CA LEU A 122 -1.27 -24.54 -17.69
C LEU A 122 -2.62 -24.73 -16.97
N TYR A 123 -3.37 -23.65 -16.78
CA TYR A 123 -4.68 -23.69 -16.14
C TYR A 123 -5.67 -24.51 -16.97
N ARG A 124 -5.74 -24.27 -18.29
CA ARG A 124 -6.58 -25.04 -19.22
C ARG A 124 -6.25 -26.53 -19.20
N LEU A 125 -4.97 -26.90 -19.14
CA LEU A 125 -4.55 -28.29 -19.01
C LEU A 125 -5.01 -28.93 -17.69
N LYS A 126 -4.99 -28.18 -16.59
CA LYS A 126 -5.39 -28.66 -15.27
C LYS A 126 -6.91 -28.90 -15.15
N ILE A 127 -7.72 -28.11 -15.85
CA ILE A 127 -9.19 -28.18 -15.78
C ILE A 127 -9.83 -29.04 -16.88
N ALA A 128 -9.06 -29.45 -17.90
CA ALA A 128 -9.58 -30.30 -18.97
C ALA A 128 -10.08 -31.64 -18.39
N PRO A 129 -11.27 -32.12 -18.78
CA PRO A 129 -11.76 -33.42 -18.32
C PRO A 129 -10.84 -34.53 -18.84
N VAL A 130 -10.55 -35.50 -17.96
CA VAL A 130 -9.82 -36.74 -18.29
C VAL A 130 -10.55 -37.52 -19.38
#